data_AF-A0A9E2PZS9-F1
#
_entry.id   AF-A0A9E2PZS9-F1
#
_cell.length_a   1.000
_cell.length_b   1.000
_cell.length_c   1.000
_cell.angle_alpha   90.00
_cell.angle_beta   90.00
_cell.angle_gamma   90.00
#
_symmetry.space_group_name_H-M   'P 1'
#
loop_
_entity.id
_entity.type
_entity.pdbx_description
1 polymer ?
#
loop_
_entity_poly.entity_id
_entity_poly.type
_entity_poly.pdbx_seq_one_letter_code
_entity_poly.pdbx_strand_id
1 'polypeptide(L)'
;MLTINELRQFSGTGNWYKHLSGYLYTDGVLYMAKAGGAFWLVDKILLTTREKNNLQEFGVWKLEINEDKSAILVCEDGNYHELYREKIEWTDFPLNKIDLWFENGVLILPSEH
;
A
#
# COMPACT_ATOMS: atom_id res chain seq x y z
N MET A 1 6.94 16.86 5.77
CA MET A 1 7.55 15.52 5.57
C MET A 1 6.54 14.53 6.10
N LEU A 2 6.18 13.51 5.31
CA LEU A 2 5.17 12.53 5.71
C LEU A 2 5.58 11.80 7.00
N THR A 3 4.64 11.62 7.92
CA THR A 3 4.83 10.90 9.20
C THR A 3 3.74 9.85 9.40
N ILE A 4 4.05 8.81 10.18
CA ILE A 4 3.07 7.77 10.56
C ILE A 4 1.88 8.37 11.34
N ASN A 5 2.14 9.41 12.14
CA ASN A 5 1.10 10.07 12.93
C ASN A 5 0.09 10.82 12.09
N GLU A 6 0.46 11.34 10.91
CA GLU A 6 -0.49 11.93 9.95
C GLU A 6 -1.37 10.85 9.31
N LEU A 7 -0.81 9.68 9.00
CA LEU A 7 -1.55 8.56 8.40
C LEU A 7 -2.57 7.95 9.38
N ARG A 8 -2.26 7.91 10.68
CA ARG A 8 -3.17 7.40 11.72
C ARG A 8 -4.39 8.28 11.98
N GLN A 9 -4.44 9.49 11.44
CA GLN A 9 -5.56 10.42 11.62
C GLN A 9 -6.73 10.09 10.69
N PHE A 10 -6.46 9.31 9.63
CA PHE A 10 -7.49 8.84 8.72
C PHE A 10 -8.27 7.69 9.37
N SER A 11 -9.58 7.88 9.48
CA SER A 11 -10.54 6.90 10.01
C SER A 11 -11.74 6.83 9.05
N GLY A 12 -11.84 5.73 8.31
CA GLY A 12 -12.71 5.62 7.13
C GLY A 12 -12.31 6.56 6.00
N THR A 13 -13.14 6.60 4.95
CA THR A 13 -12.92 7.48 3.79
C THR A 13 -14.22 8.18 3.40
N GLY A 14 -14.13 9.44 2.97
CA GLY A 14 -15.26 10.16 2.38
C GLY A 14 -15.31 10.01 0.86
N ASN A 15 -14.16 9.71 0.25
CA ASN A 15 -14.02 9.53 -1.20
C ASN A 15 -13.38 8.19 -1.55
N TRP A 16 -13.69 7.70 -2.75
CA TRP A 16 -13.02 6.56 -3.35
C TRP A 16 -12.41 6.98 -4.68
N TYR A 17 -11.12 6.77 -4.82
CA TYR A 17 -10.37 7.17 -6.01
C TYR A 17 -10.16 5.96 -6.92
N LYS A 18 -10.52 6.11 -8.20
CA LYS A 18 -10.32 5.05 -9.20
C LYS A 18 -8.87 5.00 -9.64
N HIS A 19 -8.30 3.80 -9.61
CA HIS A 19 -7.01 3.49 -10.20
C HIS A 19 -7.19 2.80 -11.56
N LEU A 20 -6.17 2.86 -12.43
CA LEU A 20 -6.19 2.27 -13.77
C LEU A 20 -6.31 0.74 -13.77
N SER A 21 -6.01 0.08 -12.63
CA SER A 21 -6.28 -1.35 -12.45
C SER A 21 -7.78 -1.67 -12.44
N GLY A 22 -8.65 -0.69 -12.22
CA GLY A 22 -10.08 -0.89 -11.97
C GLY A 22 -10.46 -0.95 -10.49
N TYR A 23 -9.46 -1.04 -9.60
CA TYR A 23 -9.64 -0.97 -8.15
C TYR A 23 -9.69 0.47 -7.64
N LEU A 24 -10.06 0.61 -6.37
CA LEU A 24 -10.21 1.87 -5.67
C LEU A 24 -9.13 2.06 -4.61
N TYR A 25 -8.98 3.28 -4.10
CA TYR A 25 -8.22 3.58 -2.90
C TYR A 25 -8.79 4.80 -2.14
N THR A 26 -8.43 4.94 -0.86
CA THR A 26 -9.02 5.89 0.09
C THR A 26 -8.34 7.27 0.11
N ASP A 27 -8.95 8.21 0.85
CA ASP A 27 -8.39 9.53 1.17
C ASP A 27 -7.00 9.40 1.83
N GLY A 28 -6.84 8.48 2.78
CA GLY A 28 -5.56 8.23 3.46
C GLY A 28 -4.47 7.71 2.51
N VAL A 29 -4.81 6.79 1.61
CA VAL A 29 -3.87 6.29 0.60
C VAL A 29 -3.50 7.38 -0.41
N LEU A 30 -4.46 8.21 -0.83
CA LEU A 30 -4.17 9.36 -1.69
C LEU A 30 -3.24 10.36 -1.01
N TYR A 31 -3.46 10.66 0.27
CA TYR A 31 -2.59 11.54 1.05
C TYR A 31 -1.18 10.97 1.16
N MET A 32 -1.04 9.68 1.50
CA MET A 32 0.23 8.97 1.54
C MET A 32 0.99 9.08 0.21
N ALA A 33 0.32 8.80 -0.91
CA ALA A 33 0.91 8.87 -2.23
C ALA A 33 1.37 10.30 -2.60
N LYS A 34 0.57 11.32 -2.28
CA LYS A 34 0.93 12.73 -2.55
C LYS A 34 2.04 13.24 -1.66
N ALA A 35 1.91 13.07 -0.34
CA ALA A 35 2.86 13.58 0.65
C ALA A 35 4.18 12.81 0.66
N GLY A 36 4.15 11.53 0.29
CA GLY A 36 5.31 10.65 0.21
C GLY A 36 5.91 10.46 -1.18
N GLY A 37 5.36 11.10 -2.23
CA GLY A 37 5.81 10.87 -3.61
C GLY A 37 5.61 9.43 -4.09
N ALA A 38 4.65 8.71 -3.52
CA ALA A 38 4.55 7.26 -3.55
C ALA A 38 3.43 6.72 -4.46
N PHE A 39 3.06 7.45 -5.51
CA PHE A 39 2.11 6.92 -6.51
C PHE A 39 2.63 5.62 -7.14
N TRP A 40 3.95 5.50 -7.31
CA TRP A 40 4.59 4.26 -7.76
C TRP A 40 4.22 3.05 -6.90
N LEU A 41 4.07 3.22 -5.58
CA LEU A 41 3.73 2.14 -4.66
C LEU A 41 2.27 1.71 -4.83
N VAL A 42 1.37 2.68 -4.98
CA VAL A 42 -0.05 2.43 -5.27
C VAL A 42 -0.20 1.69 -6.60
N ASP A 43 0.47 2.17 -7.65
CA ASP A 43 0.47 1.55 -8.98
C ASP A 43 0.99 0.11 -8.90
N LYS A 44 2.14 -0.10 -8.25
CA LYS A 44 2.79 -1.40 -8.06
C LYS A 44 1.85 -2.40 -7.38
N ILE A 45 1.24 -2.01 -6.26
CA ILE A 45 0.33 -2.87 -5.48
C ILE A 45 -0.92 -3.21 -6.30
N LEU A 46 -1.60 -2.20 -6.85
CA LEU A 46 -2.89 -2.40 -7.49
C LEU A 46 -2.79 -3.10 -8.84
N LEU A 47 -1.72 -2.89 -9.60
CA LEU A 47 -1.45 -3.65 -10.82
C LEU A 47 -1.10 -5.11 -10.49
N THR A 48 -0.23 -5.33 -9.51
CA THR A 48 0.18 -6.70 -9.11
C THR A 48 -1.00 -7.49 -8.56
N THR A 49 -1.86 -6.85 -7.77
CA THR A 49 -3.12 -7.44 -7.26
C THR A 49 -4.03 -7.85 -8.41
N ARG A 50 -4.17 -7.01 -9.44
CA ARG A 50 -4.99 -7.31 -10.62
C ARG A 50 -4.45 -8.51 -11.40
N GLU A 51 -3.13 -8.64 -11.52
CA GLU A 51 -2.50 -9.71 -12.28
C GLU A 51 -2.53 -11.08 -11.57
N LYS A 52 -2.67 -11.09 -10.24
CA LYS A 52 -2.57 -12.31 -9.43
C LYS A 52 -3.87 -12.59 -8.68
N ASN A 53 -4.60 -13.61 -9.12
CA ASN A 53 -5.89 -13.99 -8.56
C ASN A 53 -5.88 -14.22 -7.04
N ASN A 54 -4.80 -14.79 -6.49
CA ASN A 54 -4.67 -15.06 -5.05
C ASN A 54 -4.52 -13.80 -4.18
N LEU A 55 -4.32 -12.62 -4.79
CA LEU A 55 -4.21 -11.34 -4.07
C LEU A 55 -5.52 -10.54 -4.07
N GLN A 56 -6.55 -10.99 -4.81
CA GLN A 56 -7.74 -10.18 -5.10
C GLN A 56 -8.84 -10.25 -4.02
N GLU A 57 -8.80 -11.23 -3.12
CA GLU A 57 -9.78 -11.35 -2.03
C GLU A 57 -9.40 -10.44 -0.86
N PHE A 58 -8.21 -10.64 -0.30
CA PHE A 58 -7.64 -9.84 0.77
C PHE A 58 -6.11 -9.91 0.70
N GLY A 59 -5.43 -8.81 1.04
CA GLY A 59 -3.98 -8.78 1.11
C GLY A 59 -3.43 -7.69 2.03
N VAL A 60 -2.52 -8.06 2.92
CA VAL A 60 -1.74 -7.11 3.74
C VAL A 60 -0.42 -6.84 3.03
N TRP A 61 -0.31 -5.66 2.43
CA TRP A 61 0.88 -5.17 1.76
C TRP A 61 1.79 -4.46 2.75
N LYS A 62 3.04 -4.91 2.86
CA LYS A 62 4.05 -4.35 3.75
C LYS A 62 5.25 -3.93 2.93
N LEU A 63 5.60 -2.65 3.01
CA LEU A 63 6.85 -2.12 2.47
C LEU A 63 7.79 -1.86 3.63
N GLU A 64 8.98 -2.46 3.60
CA GLU A 64 10.06 -2.21 4.56
C GLU A 64 11.30 -1.68 3.81
N ILE A 65 11.85 -0.56 4.27
CA ILE A 65 12.97 0.15 3.63
C ILE A 65 14.20 0.07 4.54
N ASN A 66 15.30 -0.37 3.95
CA ASN A 66 16.60 -0.48 4.59
C ASN A 66 17.32 0.87 4.64
N GLU A 67 18.39 0.94 5.44
CA GLU A 67 19.22 2.16 5.58
C GLU A 67 19.86 2.59 4.25
N ASP A 68 20.16 1.63 3.36
CA ASP A 68 20.74 1.86 2.03
C ASP A 68 19.71 2.28 0.97
N LYS A 69 18.45 2.53 1.38
CA LYS A 69 17.29 2.85 0.53
C LYS A 69 16.80 1.73 -0.38
N SER A 70 17.35 0.52 -0.27
CA SER A 70 16.68 -0.66 -0.81
C SER A 70 15.42 -0.98 0.00
N ALA A 71 14.45 -1.68 -0.58
CA ALA A 71 13.23 -2.06 0.10
C ALA A 71 12.75 -3.45 -0.25
N ILE A 72 11.90 -4.02 0.59
CA ILE A 72 11.19 -5.27 0.34
C ILE A 72 9.70 -4.97 0.43
N LEU A 73 8.97 -5.30 -0.65
CA LEU A 73 7.52 -5.27 -0.71
C LEU A 73 7.00 -6.69 -0.59
N VAL A 74 6.17 -6.94 0.42
CA VAL A 74 5.55 -8.24 0.69
C VAL A 74 4.04 -8.10 0.67
N CYS A 75 3.33 -9.11 0.18
CA CYS A 75 1.89 -9.27 0.41
C CYS A 75 1.63 -10.57 1.16
N GLU A 76 0.82 -10.51 2.21
CA GLU A 76 0.37 -11.65 3.01
C GLU A 76 -1.15 -11.78 3.00
N ASP A 77 -1.66 -12.99 3.26
CA ASP A 77 -3.10 -13.30 3.31
C ASP A 77 -3.79 -12.90 4.65
N GLY A 78 -3.08 -12.25 5.57
CA GLY A 78 -3.56 -11.94 6.93
C GLY A 78 -3.36 -13.05 7.96
N ASN A 79 -2.96 -14.25 7.54
CA ASN A 79 -2.62 -15.40 8.40
C ASN A 79 -1.11 -15.69 8.40
N TYR A 80 -0.29 -14.66 8.17
CA TYR A 80 1.17 -14.75 8.06
C TYR A 80 1.67 -15.64 6.90
N HIS A 81 0.81 -15.93 5.91
CA HIS A 81 1.24 -16.63 4.71
C HIS A 81 1.62 -15.64 3.62
N GLU A 82 2.88 -15.66 3.20
CA GLU A 82 3.41 -14.80 2.14
C GLU A 82 2.86 -15.25 0.77
N LEU A 83 2.15 -14.35 0.09
CA LEU A 83 1.58 -14.55 -1.23
C LEU A 83 2.43 -13.91 -2.33
N TYR A 84 3.24 -12.90 -1.97
CA TYR A 84 4.07 -12.14 -2.87
C TYR A 84 5.26 -11.53 -2.15
N ARG A 85 6.41 -11.48 -2.84
CA ARG A 85 7.60 -10.77 -2.40
C ARG A 85 8.33 -10.17 -3.60
N GLU A 86 8.72 -8.93 -3.45
CA GLU A 86 9.53 -8.21 -4.43
C GLU A 86 10.63 -7.42 -3.71
N LYS A 87 11.84 -7.50 -4.24
CA LYS A 87 12.95 -6.63 -3.85
C LYS A 87 12.91 -5.39 -4.71
N ILE A 88 12.97 -4.23 -4.06
CA ILE A 88 13.10 -2.91 -4.69
C ILE A 88 14.54 -2.46 -4.45
N GLU A 89 15.29 -2.25 -5.53
CA GLU A 89 16.71 -1.90 -5.42
C GLU A 89 16.92 -0.52 -4.78
N TRP A 90 15.98 0.41 -5.00
CA TRP A 90 16.05 1.75 -4.42
C TRP A 90 14.69 2.45 -4.38
N THR A 91 14.43 3.26 -3.35
CA THR A 91 13.26 4.13 -3.25
C THR A 91 13.55 5.39 -2.41
N ASP A 92 12.87 6.49 -2.74
CA ASP A 92 12.86 7.76 -2.00
C ASP A 92 11.69 7.89 -1.02
N PHE A 93 10.90 6.83 -0.82
CA PHE A 93 9.76 6.88 0.10
C PHE A 93 10.22 7.30 1.51
N PRO A 94 9.55 8.29 2.13
CA PRO A 94 10.09 8.95 3.32
C PRO A 94 9.98 8.16 4.62
N LEU A 95 9.13 7.12 4.67
CA LEU A 95 8.97 6.28 5.87
C LEU A 95 9.75 4.98 5.71
N ASN A 96 10.38 4.50 6.79
CA ASN A 96 11.09 3.22 6.76
C ASN A 96 10.17 2.01 6.63
N LYS A 97 8.87 2.18 6.90
CA LYS A 97 7.86 1.15 6.67
C LYS A 97 6.47 1.72 6.47
N ILE A 98 5.64 0.99 5.73
CA ILE A 98 4.20 1.25 5.64
C ILE A 98 3.45 -0.06 5.38
N ASP A 99 2.29 -0.16 6.02
CA ASP A 99 1.34 -1.27 5.80
C ASP A 99 0.11 -0.70 5.10
N LEU A 100 -0.41 -1.42 4.12
CA LEU A 100 -1.62 -1.11 3.35
C LEU A 100 -2.45 -2.38 3.21
N TRP A 101 -3.78 -2.27 3.29
CA TRP A 101 -4.66 -3.42 3.13
C TRP A 101 -5.40 -3.31 1.82
N PHE A 102 -5.47 -4.42 1.08
CA PHE A 102 -6.34 -4.54 -0.06
C PHE A 102 -7.50 -5.44 0.32
N GLU A 103 -8.71 -4.91 0.22
CA GLU A 103 -9.93 -5.65 0.53
C GLU A 103 -11.11 -5.11 -0.27
N ASN A 104 -12.04 -6.00 -0.66
CA ASN A 104 -13.26 -5.61 -1.37
C ASN A 104 -13.03 -4.71 -2.60
N GLY A 105 -11.88 -4.86 -3.28
CA GLY A 105 -11.50 -4.05 -4.44
C GLY A 105 -10.98 -2.64 -4.10
N VAL A 106 -10.61 -2.38 -2.85
CA VAL A 106 -10.13 -1.09 -2.34
C VAL A 106 -8.79 -1.25 -1.62
N LEU A 107 -7.81 -0.38 -1.91
CA LEU A 107 -6.59 -0.24 -1.13
C LEU A 107 -6.77 0.84 -0.05
N ILE A 108 -6.51 0.48 1.20
CA ILE A 108 -6.81 1.30 2.38
C ILE A 108 -5.61 1.38 3.32
N LEU A 109 -5.56 2.40 4.19
CA LEU A 109 -4.71 2.36 5.37
C LEU A 109 -5.31 1.42 6.43
N PRO A 110 -4.50 0.76 7.28
CA PRO A 110 -5.03 -0.08 8.36
C PRO A 110 -5.93 0.67 9.36
N SER A 111 -5.78 1.99 9.50
CA SER A 111 -6.64 2.81 10.35
C SER A 111 -7.98 3.19 9.71
N GLU A 112 -8.16 2.92 8.42
CA GLU A 112 -9.38 3.22 7.65
C GLU A 112 -10.32 2.01 7.51
N HIS A 113 -9.90 0.83 7.98
CA HIS A 113 -10.72 -0.38 8.09
C HIS A 113 -11.74 -0.31 9.23
#